data_AF-I3Y2R4-F1
#
_entry.id   AF-I3Y2R4-F1
#
_cell.length_a   1.000
_cell.length_b   1.000
_cell.length_c   1.000
_cell.angle_alpha   90.00
_cell.angle_beta   90.00
_cell.angle_gamma   90.00
#
_symmetry.space_group_name_H-M   'P 1'
#
loop_
_entity.id
_entity.type
_entity.pdbx_description
1 polymer ?
#
loop_
_entity_poly.entity_id
_entity_poly.type
_entity_poly.pdbx_seq_one_letter_code
_entity_poly.pdbx_strand_id
1 'polypeptide(L)'
;EEFGRFASFEAQGALANIAVDKANLEIMTKRSNNTPITNVPPEVTVLTNSPVELGEPNVLICFIDKFSPPVVKVTWLKNGKPVTTGVSETVFLPREDHLFRKFHYLPFLPSTEDIYDCKVEHWGLDAPLLKHW
;
A
#
# COMPACT_ATOMS: atom_id res chain seq x y z
N GLU A 1 0.52 -8.10 -20.48
CA GLU A 1 -0.44 -7.71 -21.55
C GLU A 1 -1.63 -8.68 -21.65
N GLU A 2 -2.39 -8.90 -20.58
CA GLU A 2 -3.56 -9.81 -20.65
C GLU A 2 -4.92 -9.08 -20.72
N PHE A 3 -5.08 -7.95 -20.03
CA PHE A 3 -6.38 -7.26 -19.96
C PHE A 3 -6.73 -6.38 -21.16
N GLY A 4 -5.74 -5.86 -21.91
CA GLY A 4 -5.98 -5.03 -23.10
C GLY A 4 -6.64 -5.76 -24.27
N ARG A 5 -6.79 -7.09 -24.17
CA ARG A 5 -7.46 -7.93 -25.17
C ARG A 5 -8.98 -7.99 -25.00
N PHE A 6 -9.50 -7.69 -23.81
CA PHE A 6 -10.92 -7.87 -23.47
C PHE A 6 -11.64 -6.56 -23.17
N ALA A 7 -10.91 -5.54 -22.74
CA ALA A 7 -11.45 -4.22 -22.44
C ALA A 7 -10.42 -3.13 -22.75
N SER A 8 -10.89 -1.91 -22.94
CA SER A 8 -10.07 -0.71 -23.09
C SER A 8 -10.55 0.39 -22.15
N PHE A 9 -9.65 1.33 -21.84
CA PHE A 9 -9.96 2.51 -21.04
C PHE A 9 -9.20 3.71 -21.61
N GLU A 10 -9.90 4.81 -21.88
CA GLU A 10 -9.28 6.05 -22.36
C GLU A 10 -8.69 6.82 -21.18
N ALA A 11 -7.36 6.74 -21.02
CA ALA A 11 -6.65 7.37 -19.91
C ALA A 11 -6.83 8.91 -19.84
N GLN A 12 -7.10 9.56 -20.98
CA GLN A 12 -7.31 11.02 -21.03
C GLN A 12 -8.53 11.47 -20.21
N GLY A 13 -9.59 10.66 -20.17
CA GLY A 13 -10.76 10.95 -19.34
C GLY A 13 -10.41 10.98 -17.85
N ALA A 14 -9.53 10.09 -17.39
CA ALA A 14 -9.04 10.11 -16.00
C ALA A 14 -8.23 11.38 -15.70
N LEU A 15 -7.38 11.83 -16.63
CA LEU A 15 -6.60 13.07 -16.46
C LEU A 15 -7.52 14.30 -16.36
N ALA A 16 -8.57 14.35 -17.18
CA ALA A 16 -9.57 15.43 -17.12
C ALA A 16 -10.29 15.45 -15.76
N ASN A 17 -10.67 14.29 -15.23
CA ASN A 17 -11.29 14.19 -13.90
C ASN A 17 -10.32 14.62 -12.79
N ILE A 18 -9.06 14.22 -12.83
CA ILE A 18 -8.05 14.64 -11.84
C ILE A 18 -7.84 16.17 -11.85
N ALA A 19 -7.94 16.83 -13.02
CA ALA A 19 -7.87 18.29 -13.10
C ALA A 19 -9.08 18.95 -12.39
N VAL A 20 -10.27 18.38 -12.55
CA VAL A 20 -11.49 18.82 -11.85
C VAL A 20 -11.37 18.56 -10.35
N ASP A 21 -10.88 17.39 -9.93
CA ASP A 21 -10.68 17.03 -8.53
C ASP A 21 -9.70 17.98 -7.84
N LYS A 22 -8.62 18.37 -8.53
CA LYS A 22 -7.68 19.38 -8.02
C LYS A 22 -8.37 20.74 -7.81
N ALA A 23 -9.14 21.22 -8.79
CA ALA A 23 -9.87 22.49 -8.66
C ALA A 23 -10.90 22.43 -7.53
N ASN A 24 -11.62 21.30 -7.40
CA ASN A 24 -12.56 21.06 -6.32
C ASN A 24 -11.87 21.05 -4.95
N LEU A 25 -10.70 20.42 -4.84
CA LEU A 25 -9.91 20.40 -3.60
C LEU A 25 -9.50 21.82 -3.17
N GLU A 26 -9.07 22.67 -4.09
CA GLU A 26 -8.73 24.07 -3.80
C GLU A 26 -9.95 24.87 -3.30
N ILE A 27 -11.14 24.64 -3.88
CA ILE A 27 -12.40 25.26 -3.44
C ILE A 27 -12.81 24.75 -2.06
N MET A 28 -12.78 23.43 -1.85
CA MET A 28 -13.19 22.79 -0.60
C MET A 28 -12.27 23.18 0.56
N THR A 29 -10.97 23.32 0.31
CA THR A 29 -10.00 23.79 1.31
C THR A 29 -10.35 25.20 1.79
N LYS A 30 -10.69 26.12 0.88
CA LYS A 30 -11.13 27.48 1.26
C LYS A 30 -12.46 27.44 2.02
N ARG A 31 -13.42 26.64 1.56
CA ARG A 31 -14.75 26.50 2.17
C ARG A 31 -14.70 25.92 3.59
N SER A 32 -13.74 25.04 3.87
CA SER A 32 -13.52 24.45 5.19
C SER A 32 -12.67 25.33 6.12
N ASN A 33 -12.40 26.60 5.75
CA ASN A 33 -11.45 27.48 6.46
C ASN A 33 -10.05 26.86 6.63
N ASN A 34 -9.58 26.13 5.61
CA ASN A 34 -8.30 25.42 5.59
C ASN A 34 -8.17 24.34 6.68
N THR A 35 -9.28 23.70 7.07
CA THR A 35 -9.23 22.57 8.00
C THR A 35 -8.45 21.41 7.35
N PRO A 36 -7.32 20.94 7.95
CA PRO A 36 -6.54 19.84 7.40
C PRO A 36 -7.20 18.49 7.68
N ILE A 37 -6.76 17.45 6.95
CA ILE A 37 -7.16 16.08 7.26
C ILE A 37 -6.55 15.61 8.58
N THR A 38 -7.32 14.86 9.37
CA THR A 38 -6.80 14.17 10.55
C THR A 38 -6.14 12.86 10.10
N ASN A 39 -4.88 12.66 10.49
CA ASN A 39 -4.18 11.41 10.19
C ASN A 39 -4.84 10.25 10.95
N VAL A 40 -5.11 9.16 10.24
CA VAL A 40 -5.54 7.89 10.80
C VAL A 40 -4.44 6.87 10.51
N PRO A 41 -3.76 6.31 11.54
CA PRO A 41 -2.67 5.37 11.34
C PRO A 41 -3.15 4.04 10.73
N PRO A 42 -2.30 3.36 9.94
CA PRO A 42 -2.63 2.05 9.40
C PRO A 42 -2.60 0.94 10.44
N GLU A 43 -3.51 -0.02 10.27
CA GLU A 43 -3.33 -1.38 10.76
C GLU A 43 -2.51 -2.17 9.72
N VAL A 44 -1.55 -2.99 10.18
CA VAL A 44 -0.66 -3.75 9.29
C VAL A 44 -0.64 -5.22 9.69
N THR A 45 -0.84 -6.09 8.71
CA THR A 45 -0.81 -7.55 8.84
C THR A 45 0.13 -8.13 7.79
N VAL A 46 0.99 -9.06 8.20
CA VAL A 46 1.83 -9.84 7.28
C VAL A 46 1.32 -11.27 7.24
N LEU A 47 1.14 -11.80 6.04
CA LEU A 47 0.64 -13.15 5.79
C LEU A 47 1.33 -13.75 4.56
N THR A 48 1.22 -15.06 4.38
CA THR A 48 1.72 -15.76 3.18
C THR A 48 0.56 -16.07 2.25
N ASN A 49 0.83 -16.10 0.95
CA ASN A 49 -0.19 -16.41 -0.06
C ASN A 49 -0.68 -17.87 0.04
N SER A 50 0.18 -18.77 0.47
CA SER A 50 -0.11 -20.19 0.70
C SER A 50 0.61 -20.69 1.97
N PRO A 51 0.26 -21.89 2.47
CA PRO A 51 1.05 -22.56 3.51
C PRO A 51 2.54 -22.62 3.13
N VAL A 52 3.40 -22.56 4.14
CA VAL A 52 4.84 -22.39 3.95
C VAL A 52 5.51 -23.75 3.88
N GLU A 53 6.26 -23.98 2.80
CA GLU A 53 7.07 -25.18 2.58
C GLU A 53 8.51 -24.74 2.29
N LEU A 54 9.48 -25.35 2.97
CA LEU A 54 10.89 -24.97 2.82
C LEU A 54 11.38 -25.31 1.40
N GLY A 55 12.05 -24.36 0.76
CA GLY A 55 12.55 -24.54 -0.60
C GLY A 55 11.51 -24.43 -1.72
N GLU A 56 10.24 -24.19 -1.41
CA GLU A 56 9.17 -23.97 -2.39
C GLU A 56 8.80 -22.47 -2.50
N PRO A 57 8.72 -21.89 -3.71
CA PRO A 57 8.41 -20.47 -3.88
C PRO A 57 7.08 -20.05 -3.23
N ASN A 58 7.09 -18.92 -2.54
CA ASN A 58 5.89 -18.34 -1.91
C ASN A 58 5.93 -16.80 -2.00
N VAL A 59 4.89 -16.12 -1.52
CA VAL A 59 4.78 -14.66 -1.52
C VAL A 59 4.36 -14.19 -0.14
N LEU A 60 5.16 -13.31 0.45
CA LEU A 60 4.75 -12.52 1.61
C LEU A 60 3.86 -11.36 1.16
N ILE A 61 2.77 -11.16 1.90
CA ILE A 61 1.77 -10.13 1.65
C ILE A 61 1.72 -9.24 2.88
N CYS A 62 2.05 -7.96 2.70
CA CYS A 62 1.84 -6.91 3.68
C CYS A 62 0.54 -6.19 3.37
N PHE A 63 -0.49 -6.46 4.16
CA PHE A 63 -1.78 -5.81 4.08
C PHE A 63 -1.83 -4.62 5.03
N ILE A 64 -2.02 -3.43 4.45
CA ILE A 64 -2.04 -2.14 5.15
C ILE A 64 -3.46 -1.60 5.02
N ASP A 65 -4.18 -1.43 6.13
CA ASP A 65 -5.62 -1.14 6.16
C ASP A 65 -5.97 0.05 7.06
N LYS A 66 -7.15 0.62 6.86
CA LYS A 66 -7.78 1.65 7.69
C LYS A 66 -6.93 2.90 7.95
N PHE A 67 -6.25 3.41 6.92
CA PHE A 67 -5.44 4.62 7.06
C PHE A 67 -5.89 5.78 6.19
N SER A 68 -5.50 6.99 6.58
CA SER A 68 -5.66 8.22 5.80
C SER A 68 -4.67 9.28 6.31
N PRO A 69 -4.09 10.16 5.47
CA PRO A 69 -4.24 10.27 4.00
C PRO A 69 -3.60 9.10 3.23
N PRO A 70 -3.86 8.95 1.91
CA PRO A 70 -3.30 7.88 1.07
C PRO A 70 -1.83 8.14 0.71
N VAL A 71 -0.98 8.24 1.74
CA VAL A 71 0.47 8.44 1.61
C VAL A 71 1.15 7.51 2.62
N VAL A 72 1.79 6.45 2.12
CA VAL A 72 2.54 5.48 2.93
C VAL A 72 3.84 5.13 2.24
N LYS A 73 4.88 4.91 3.03
CA LYS A 73 6.12 4.32 2.54
C LYS A 73 6.26 2.92 3.13
N VAL A 74 6.35 1.94 2.25
CA VAL A 74 6.47 0.52 2.61
C VAL A 74 7.85 0.04 2.20
N THR A 75 8.50 -0.72 3.06
CA THR A 75 9.82 -1.31 2.77
C THR A 75 9.86 -2.72 3.32
N TRP A 76 10.11 -3.68 2.44
CA TRP A 76 10.43 -5.04 2.86
C TRP A 76 11.87 -5.11 3.37
N LEU A 77 12.06 -5.74 4.52
CA LEU A 77 13.37 -6.04 5.08
C LEU A 77 13.54 -7.56 5.10
N LYS A 78 14.70 -8.04 4.65
CA LYS A 78 15.18 -9.41 4.84
C LYS A 78 16.40 -9.35 5.73
N ASN A 79 16.37 -9.98 6.89
CA ASN A 79 17.46 -9.92 7.89
C ASN A 79 17.88 -8.48 8.20
N GLY A 80 16.89 -7.58 8.36
CA GLY A 80 17.08 -6.16 8.62
C GLY A 80 17.55 -5.30 7.43
N LYS A 81 17.77 -5.88 6.25
CA LYS A 81 18.25 -5.16 5.05
C LYS A 81 17.11 -4.97 4.03
N PRO A 82 16.98 -3.79 3.41
CA PRO A 82 15.94 -3.55 2.39
C PRO A 82 16.04 -4.51 1.20
N VAL A 83 14.90 -5.02 0.75
CA VAL A 83 14.77 -5.83 -0.48
C VAL A 83 13.77 -5.18 -1.41
N THR A 84 14.14 -5.07 -2.69
CA THR A 84 13.31 -4.49 -3.76
C THR A 84 13.07 -5.45 -4.92
N THR A 85 13.90 -6.49 -5.06
CA THR A 85 13.78 -7.46 -6.15
C THR A 85 12.47 -8.22 -6.06
N GLY A 86 11.69 -8.20 -7.14
CA GLY A 86 10.40 -8.89 -7.23
C GLY A 86 9.27 -8.25 -6.42
N VAL A 87 9.53 -7.17 -5.69
CA VAL A 87 8.50 -6.46 -4.93
C VAL A 87 7.49 -5.84 -5.88
N SER A 88 6.21 -5.98 -5.54
CA SER A 88 5.10 -5.35 -6.26
C SER A 88 4.07 -4.80 -5.29
N GLU A 89 3.19 -3.92 -5.76
CA GLU A 89 2.21 -3.27 -4.91
C GLU A 89 0.93 -2.91 -5.66
N THR A 90 -0.17 -2.74 -4.91
CA THR A 90 -1.40 -2.15 -5.43
C THR A 90 -1.34 -0.62 -5.36
N VAL A 91 -2.24 0.04 -6.09
CA VAL A 91 -2.65 1.42 -5.79
C VAL A 91 -3.34 1.49 -4.41
N PHE A 92 -3.70 2.70 -3.99
CA PHE A 92 -4.58 2.89 -2.83
C PHE A 92 -6.00 2.47 -3.18
N LEU A 93 -6.51 1.47 -2.46
CA LEU A 93 -7.83 0.90 -2.67
C LEU A 93 -8.83 1.56 -1.71
N PRO A 94 -10.05 1.89 -2.18
CA PRO A 94 -11.05 2.51 -1.34
C PRO A 94 -11.63 1.53 -0.31
N ARG A 95 -12.22 2.12 0.73
CA ARG A 95 -13.09 1.48 1.73
C ARG A 95 -14.42 2.23 1.81
N GLU A 96 -15.42 1.58 2.39
CA GLU A 96 -16.76 2.17 2.62
C GLU A 96 -16.71 3.37 3.58
N ASP A 97 -15.73 3.41 4.49
CA ASP A 97 -15.51 4.45 5.49
C ASP A 97 -14.60 5.60 5.02
N HIS A 98 -14.30 5.67 3.72
CA HIS A 98 -13.39 6.64 3.09
C HIS A 98 -11.92 6.56 3.55
N LEU A 99 -11.53 5.52 4.30
CA LEU A 99 -10.13 5.18 4.55
C LEU A 99 -9.58 4.36 3.38
N PHE A 100 -8.27 4.08 3.42
CA PHE A 100 -7.57 3.40 2.35
C PHE A 100 -7.03 2.03 2.77
N ARG A 101 -6.84 1.17 1.77
CA ARG A 101 -6.15 -0.12 1.87
C ARG A 101 -5.06 -0.20 0.82
N LYS A 102 -4.00 -0.93 1.10
CA LYS A 102 -2.91 -1.18 0.15
C LYS A 102 -2.28 -2.54 0.43
N PHE A 103 -1.86 -3.22 -0.62
CA PHE A 103 -1.12 -4.47 -0.52
C PHE A 103 0.29 -4.28 -1.08
N HIS A 104 1.28 -4.84 -0.38
CA HIS A 104 2.66 -4.96 -0.81
C HIS A 104 3.04 -6.44 -0.84
N TYR A 105 3.76 -6.86 -1.87
CA TYR A 105 4.06 -8.27 -2.12
C TYR A 105 5.56 -8.47 -2.24
N LEU A 106 6.08 -9.53 -1.62
CA LEU A 106 7.47 -9.97 -1.76
C LEU A 106 7.50 -11.47 -2.08
N PRO A 107 7.81 -11.84 -3.34
CA PRO A 107 8.18 -13.21 -3.68
C PRO A 107 9.43 -13.62 -2.91
N PHE A 108 9.42 -14.80 -2.30
CA PHE A 108 10.54 -15.31 -1.53
C PHE A 108 10.62 -16.83 -1.59
N LEU A 109 11.80 -17.35 -1.23
CA LEU A 109 12.03 -18.78 -1.02
C LEU A 109 12.16 -19.00 0.49
N PRO A 110 11.20 -19.70 1.14
CA PRO A 110 11.23 -19.92 2.58
C PRO A 110 12.51 -20.64 3.02
N SER A 111 13.12 -20.10 4.07
CA SER A 111 14.33 -20.61 4.71
C SER A 111 14.17 -20.47 6.22
N THR A 112 14.77 -21.37 7.00
CA THR A 112 14.80 -21.28 8.46
C THR A 112 15.78 -20.22 8.99
N GLU A 113 16.64 -19.69 8.11
CA GLU A 113 17.68 -18.71 8.47
C GLU A 113 17.25 -17.26 8.19
N ASP A 114 16.23 -17.08 7.35
CA ASP A 114 15.81 -15.78 6.88
C ASP A 114 14.56 -15.31 7.63
N ILE A 115 14.63 -14.09 8.15
CA ILE A 115 13.50 -13.39 8.76
C ILE A 115 13.09 -12.19 7.91
N TYR A 116 11.81 -11.85 7.95
CA TYR A 116 11.25 -10.78 7.13
C TYR A 116 10.47 -9.78 7.96
N ASP A 117 10.55 -8.51 7.58
CA ASP A 117 9.71 -7.46 8.17
C ASP A 117 9.08 -6.62 7.06
N CYS A 118 7.78 -6.34 7.21
CA CYS A 118 7.15 -5.22 6.51
C CYS A 118 7.28 -3.96 7.37
N LYS A 119 8.10 -3.01 6.92
CA LYS A 119 8.23 -1.68 7.53
C LYS A 119 7.26 -0.71 6.87
N VAL A 120 6.39 -0.09 7.66
CA VAL A 120 5.39 0.89 7.20
C VAL A 120 5.61 2.22 7.90
N GLU A 121 5.76 3.28 7.11
CA GLU A 121 5.86 4.66 7.57
C GLU A 121 4.61 5.44 7.10
N HIS A 122 3.93 6.11 8.03
CA HIS A 122 2.72 6.91 7.81
C HIS A 122 2.66 8.05 8.84
N TRP A 123 2.11 9.22 8.49
CA TRP A 123 2.08 10.40 9.37
C TRP A 123 1.18 10.27 10.60
N GLY A 124 0.31 9.27 10.65
CA GLY A 124 -0.49 8.92 11.82
C GLY A 124 0.26 8.04 12.84
N LEU A 125 1.46 7.56 12.50
CA LEU A 125 2.29 6.75 13.39
C LEU A 125 3.38 7.61 14.03
N ASP A 126 3.61 7.44 15.34
CA ASP A 126 4.70 8.11 16.06
C ASP A 126 6.09 7.60 15.63
N ALA A 127 6.17 6.35 15.16
CA ALA A 127 7.38 5.72 14.67
C ALA A 127 7.03 4.70 13.56
N PRO A 128 7.99 4.31 12.71
CA PRO A 128 7.76 3.27 11.71
C PRO A 128 7.26 1.97 12.33
N LEU A 129 6.17 1.42 11.79
CA LEU A 129 5.62 0.15 12.25
C LEU A 129 6.36 -0.98 11.55
N LEU A 130 6.88 -1.93 12.32
CA LEU A 130 7.50 -3.16 11.82
C LEU A 130 6.57 -4.33 12.11
N LYS A 131 6.22 -5.09 11.08
CA LYS A 131 5.49 -6.35 11.20
C LYS A 131 6.37 -7.49 10.74
N HIS A 132 6.73 -8.32 11.70
CA HIS A 132 7.61 -9.46 11.53
C HIS A 132 6.87 -10.66 10.97
N TRP A 133 7.59 -11.47 10.18
CA TRP A 133 7.21 -12.81 9.75
C TRP A 133 8.41 -13.74 9.88
#